data_AF-A0A8J4R3K5-F1
#
_entry.id   AF-A0A8J4R3K5-F1
#
_cell.length_a   1.000
_cell.length_b   1.000
_cell.length_c   1.000
_cell.angle_alpha   90.00
_cell.angle_beta   90.00
_cell.angle_gamma   90.00
#
_symmetry.space_group_name_H-M   'P 1'
#
loop_
_entity.id
_entity.type
_entity.pdbx_description
1 polymer ?
#
loop_
_entity_poly.entity_id
_entity_poly.type
_entity_poly.pdbx_seq_one_letter_code
_entity_poly.pdbx_strand_id
1 'polypeptide(L)'
;LRQKIASATSAIKSVFGQEETRMDAADKLEKLRERMVKVRELFRDTDSTEFVIVTIPTVMAVSESSRLRASLKKEHVPVKRLIVNQILPPSASDCKFCAMKRKDQSRALDMIRDDTELSSLELIQAPLVDVEIRGVPALKFLGDIIWK
;
A
#
# COMPACT_ATOMS: atom_id res chain seq x y z
N LEU A 1 -28.21 43.63 -44.42
CA LEU A 1 -28.03 42.16 -44.32
C LEU A 1 -26.86 41.71 -43.42
N ARG A 2 -25.79 42.49 -43.22
CA ARG A 2 -24.64 42.09 -42.36
C ARG A 2 -24.95 42.00 -40.84
N GLN A 3 -25.88 42.80 -40.31
CA GLN A 3 -26.23 42.76 -38.87
C GLN A 3 -27.03 41.52 -38.45
N LYS A 4 -27.81 40.91 -39.34
CA LYS A 4 -28.64 39.73 -38.98
C LYS A 4 -27.82 38.43 -38.88
N ILE A 5 -26.70 38.35 -39.61
CA ILE A 5 -25.81 37.17 -39.61
C ILE A 5 -24.93 37.13 -38.34
N ALA A 6 -24.49 38.30 -37.82
CA ALA A 6 -23.71 38.38 -36.58
C ALA A 6 -24.49 37.97 -35.32
N SER A 7 -25.81 38.20 -35.32
CA SER A 7 -26.68 37.79 -34.20
C SER A 7 -26.87 36.26 -34.12
N ALA A 8 -26.84 35.58 -35.26
CA ALA A 8 -27.01 34.13 -35.32
C ALA A 8 -25.76 33.37 -34.86
N THR A 9 -24.55 33.88 -35.12
CA THR A 9 -23.30 33.29 -34.62
C THR A 9 -23.09 33.49 -33.12
N SER A 10 -23.58 34.60 -32.55
CA SER A 10 -23.52 34.83 -31.09
C SER A 10 -24.55 34.00 -30.32
N ALA A 11 -25.74 33.78 -30.88
CA ALA A 11 -26.76 32.91 -30.27
C ALA A 11 -26.33 31.44 -30.25
N ILE A 12 -25.69 30.96 -31.33
CA ILE A 12 -25.08 29.62 -31.36
C ILE A 12 -23.97 29.53 -30.30
N LYS A 13 -23.18 30.58 -30.10
CA LYS A 13 -22.16 30.62 -29.03
C LYS A 13 -22.74 30.56 -27.60
N SER A 14 -23.94 31.10 -27.36
CA SER A 14 -24.62 31.04 -26.06
C SER A 14 -25.36 29.72 -25.79
N VAL A 15 -25.79 29.02 -26.85
CA VAL A 15 -26.31 27.64 -26.75
C VAL A 15 -25.17 26.62 -26.72
N PHE A 16 -23.99 26.99 -27.24
CA PHE A 16 -22.70 26.43 -26.87
C PHE A 16 -22.30 26.88 -25.46
N GLY A 17 -23.03 26.40 -24.44
CA GLY A 17 -22.53 26.25 -23.07
C GLY A 17 -21.31 25.31 -22.96
N GLN A 18 -20.55 25.18 -24.04
CA GLN A 18 -19.43 24.31 -24.26
C GLN A 18 -18.10 25.07 -24.10
N GLU A 19 -18.04 26.40 -24.19
CA GLU A 19 -16.81 27.16 -23.89
C GLU A 19 -16.57 27.29 -22.37
N GLU A 20 -17.56 27.71 -21.58
CA GLU A 20 -17.43 27.76 -20.11
C GLU A 20 -17.27 26.34 -19.51
N THR A 21 -18.05 25.36 -19.96
CA THR A 21 -17.93 23.97 -19.48
C THR A 21 -16.62 23.31 -19.90
N ARG A 22 -16.05 23.62 -21.09
CA ARG A 22 -14.73 23.11 -21.50
C ARG A 22 -13.60 23.77 -20.71
N MET A 23 -13.67 25.07 -20.44
CA MET A 23 -12.68 25.74 -19.60
C MET A 23 -12.70 25.20 -18.16
N ASP A 24 -13.87 24.99 -17.57
CA ASP A 24 -14.02 24.38 -16.24
C ASP A 24 -13.53 22.91 -16.21
N ALA A 25 -13.82 22.13 -17.26
CA ALA A 25 -13.33 20.76 -17.38
C ALA A 25 -11.80 20.68 -17.55
N ALA A 26 -11.21 21.59 -18.34
CA ALA A 26 -9.76 21.67 -18.52
C ALA A 26 -9.04 22.10 -17.24
N ASP A 27 -9.58 23.09 -16.52
CA ASP A 27 -9.03 23.55 -15.24
C ASP A 27 -9.12 22.46 -14.16
N LYS A 28 -10.22 21.70 -14.11
CA LYS A 28 -10.36 20.52 -13.23
C LYS A 28 -9.35 19.42 -13.58
N LEU A 29 -9.10 19.17 -14.86
CA LEU A 29 -8.14 18.18 -15.31
C LEU A 29 -6.70 18.58 -14.94
N GLU A 30 -6.34 19.85 -15.09
CA GLU A 30 -5.01 20.34 -14.69
C GLU A 30 -4.84 20.24 -13.17
N LYS A 31 -5.83 20.65 -12.38
CA LYS A 31 -5.81 20.48 -10.91
C LYS A 31 -5.67 19.01 -10.50
N LEU A 32 -6.31 18.08 -11.21
CA LEU A 32 -6.14 16.65 -10.95
C LEU A 32 -4.70 16.20 -11.28
N ARG A 33 -4.15 16.65 -12.41
CA ARG A 33 -2.77 16.38 -12.82
C ARG A 33 -1.78 16.86 -11.77
N GLU A 34 -1.91 18.09 -11.32
CA GLU A 34 -1.08 18.67 -10.26
C GLU A 34 -1.18 17.89 -8.95
N ARG A 35 -2.40 17.47 -8.55
CA ARG A 35 -2.59 16.63 -7.36
C ARG A 35 -1.90 15.28 -7.49
N MET A 36 -1.98 14.65 -8.65
CA MET A 36 -1.30 13.36 -8.91
C MET A 36 0.22 13.50 -8.85
N VAL A 37 0.78 14.59 -9.37
CA VAL A 37 2.22 14.89 -9.26
C VAL A 37 2.62 15.03 -7.80
N LYS A 38 1.88 15.82 -7.01
CA LYS A 38 2.14 16.01 -5.58
C LYS A 38 2.07 14.72 -4.78
N VAL A 39 1.08 13.86 -5.06
CA VAL A 39 0.97 12.53 -4.42
C VAL A 39 2.18 11.67 -4.76
N ARG A 40 2.63 11.68 -6.02
CA ARG A 40 3.82 10.93 -6.43
C ARG A 40 5.09 11.44 -5.74
N GLU A 41 5.23 12.75 -5.60
CA GLU A 41 6.36 13.37 -4.88
C GLU A 41 6.35 12.97 -3.40
N LEU A 42 5.18 13.02 -2.76
CA LEU A 42 5.02 12.62 -1.35
C LEU A 42 5.41 11.15 -1.14
N PHE A 43 4.98 10.24 -2.01
CA PHE A 43 5.36 8.83 -1.92
C PHE A 43 6.86 8.57 -2.05
N ARG A 44 7.63 9.53 -2.59
CA ARG A 44 9.10 9.43 -2.77
C ARG A 44 9.87 10.18 -1.70
N ASP A 45 9.20 10.96 -0.88
CA ASP A 45 9.81 11.70 0.22
C ASP A 45 10.20 10.74 1.35
N THR A 46 11.51 10.55 1.53
CA THR A 46 12.09 9.63 2.52
C THR A 46 12.01 10.12 3.96
N ASP A 47 11.76 11.43 4.14
CA ASP A 47 11.73 12.08 5.44
C ASP A 47 10.31 12.11 6.00
N SER A 48 9.29 12.24 5.13
CA SER A 48 7.89 12.27 5.54
C SER A 48 7.14 10.95 5.37
N THR A 49 7.59 10.06 4.48
CA THR A 49 6.85 8.85 4.11
C THR A 49 7.67 7.58 4.29
N GLU A 50 7.00 6.52 4.73
CA GLU A 50 7.53 5.16 4.74
C GLU A 50 6.41 4.19 4.40
N PHE A 51 6.68 3.27 3.49
CA PHE A 51 5.80 2.15 3.18
C PHE A 51 6.25 0.92 3.96
N VAL A 52 5.33 0.31 4.71
CA VAL A 52 5.57 -0.90 5.50
C VAL A 52 4.85 -2.08 4.85
N ILE A 53 5.60 -3.14 4.52
CA ILE A 53 5.02 -4.34 3.94
C ILE A 53 4.51 -5.23 5.08
N VAL A 54 3.29 -5.77 4.96
CA VAL A 54 2.75 -6.76 5.89
C VAL A 54 2.42 -8.03 5.12
N THR A 55 2.89 -9.17 5.60
CA THR A 55 2.72 -10.48 4.95
C THR A 55 2.43 -11.58 5.96
N ILE A 56 2.26 -12.82 5.49
CA ILE A 56 2.13 -14.02 6.33
C ILE A 56 3.24 -15.01 5.97
N PRO A 57 3.65 -15.92 6.89
CA PRO A 57 4.78 -16.83 6.70
C PRO A 57 4.41 -18.02 5.77
N THR A 58 4.11 -17.71 4.51
CA THR A 58 3.84 -18.70 3.46
C THR A 58 4.69 -18.37 2.23
N VAL A 59 5.14 -19.40 1.52
CA VAL A 59 6.00 -19.25 0.32
C VAL A 59 5.40 -18.26 -0.68
N MET A 60 4.11 -18.40 -0.99
CA MET A 60 3.43 -17.54 -1.95
C MET A 60 3.41 -16.07 -1.51
N ALA A 61 3.08 -15.81 -0.24
CA ALA A 61 3.01 -14.44 0.28
C ALA A 61 4.40 -13.78 0.34
N VAL A 62 5.44 -14.55 0.65
CA VAL A 62 6.85 -14.07 0.59
C VAL A 62 7.24 -13.69 -0.83
N SER A 63 6.99 -14.56 -1.81
CA SER A 63 7.29 -14.27 -3.21
C SER A 63 6.53 -13.06 -3.75
N GLU A 64 5.28 -12.86 -3.34
CA GLU A 64 4.50 -11.67 -3.70
C GLU A 64 5.06 -10.40 -3.03
N SER A 65 5.48 -10.50 -1.77
CA SER A 65 6.10 -9.39 -1.03
C SER A 65 7.41 -8.95 -1.67
N SER A 66 8.23 -9.89 -2.15
CA SER A 66 9.47 -9.61 -2.89
C SER A 66 9.19 -8.86 -4.20
N ARG A 67 8.18 -9.29 -4.99
CA ARG A 67 7.74 -8.57 -6.20
C ARG A 67 7.23 -7.16 -5.90
N LEU A 68 6.45 -7.01 -4.83
CA LEU A 68 5.97 -5.71 -4.37
C LEU A 68 7.14 -4.79 -4.02
N ARG A 69 8.09 -5.27 -3.21
CA ARG A 69 9.28 -4.52 -2.83
C ARG A 69 10.10 -4.08 -4.05
N ALA A 70 10.33 -4.98 -5.00
CA ALA A 70 11.03 -4.65 -6.25
C ALA A 70 10.32 -3.53 -7.04
N SER A 71 8.99 -3.52 -7.03
CA SER A 71 8.18 -2.51 -7.73
C SER A 71 8.23 -1.15 -7.02
N LEU A 72 8.12 -1.14 -5.68
CA LEU A 72 8.25 0.06 -4.85
C LEU A 72 9.64 0.69 -4.98
N LYS A 73 10.69 -0.15 -5.00
CA LYS A 73 12.08 0.28 -5.22
C LYS A 73 12.27 0.96 -6.57
N LYS A 74 11.68 0.43 -7.65
CA LYS A 74 11.70 1.07 -8.99
C LYS A 74 11.03 2.44 -8.99
N GLU A 75 9.94 2.60 -8.25
CA GLU A 75 9.23 3.87 -8.12
C GLU A 75 9.84 4.82 -7.07
N HIS A 76 10.95 4.43 -6.45
CA HIS A 76 11.66 5.20 -5.41
C HIS A 76 10.81 5.46 -4.16
N VAL A 77 9.91 4.52 -3.84
CA VAL A 77 9.10 4.57 -2.61
C VAL A 77 9.94 4.00 -1.46
N PRO A 78 10.14 4.74 -0.35
CA PRO A 78 10.91 4.27 0.79
C PRO A 78 10.15 3.15 1.50
N VAL A 79 10.81 2.00 1.65
CA VAL A 79 10.32 0.88 2.44
C VAL A 79 11.44 0.48 3.40
N LYS A 80 11.18 0.46 4.70
CA LYS A 80 12.20 0.13 5.71
C LYS A 80 11.87 -1.14 6.48
N ARG A 81 10.58 -1.47 6.60
CA ARG A 81 10.10 -2.57 7.45
C ARG A 81 9.27 -3.60 6.70
N LEU A 82 9.37 -4.84 7.16
CA LEU A 82 8.54 -5.96 6.77
C LEU A 82 7.96 -6.61 8.03
N ILE A 83 6.63 -6.61 8.15
CA ILE A 83 5.91 -7.29 9.24
C ILE A 83 5.43 -8.64 8.73
N VAL A 84 5.81 -9.72 9.41
CA VAL A 84 5.26 -11.06 9.18
C VAL A 84 4.23 -11.35 10.25
N ASN A 85 2.96 -11.35 9.86
CA ASN A 85 1.82 -11.60 10.73
C ASN A 85 1.48 -13.08 10.83
N GLN A 86 0.75 -13.45 11.89
CA GLN A 86 0.27 -14.82 12.13
C GLN A 86 1.39 -15.86 12.32
N ILE A 87 2.49 -15.44 12.97
CA ILE A 87 3.54 -16.37 13.39
C ILE A 87 3.02 -17.29 14.48
N LEU A 88 3.02 -18.60 14.25
CA LEU A 88 2.60 -19.57 15.26
C LEU A 88 3.53 -19.51 16.47
N PRO A 89 3.02 -19.22 17.69
CA PRO A 89 3.86 -19.22 18.88
C PRO A 89 4.40 -20.62 19.17
N PRO A 90 5.49 -20.72 19.96
CA PRO A 90 5.93 -21.99 20.52
C PRO A 90 4.77 -22.65 21.28
N SER A 91 4.55 -23.95 21.05
CA SER A 91 3.56 -24.72 21.82
C SER A 91 4.28 -25.66 22.76
N ALA A 92 3.81 -25.73 24.00
CA ALA A 92 4.21 -26.75 24.97
C ALA A 92 3.54 -28.12 24.73
N SER A 93 2.58 -28.20 23.80
CA SER A 93 1.86 -29.44 23.48
C SER A 93 2.44 -30.17 22.26
N ASP A 94 2.34 -31.51 22.27
CA ASP A 94 2.72 -32.43 21.18
C ASP A 94 1.74 -32.41 19.99
N CYS A 95 1.29 -31.22 19.59
CA CYS A 95 0.45 -31.03 18.41
C CYS A 95 1.27 -31.23 17.13
N LYS A 96 1.15 -32.40 16.49
CA LYS A 96 1.82 -32.72 15.22
C LYS A 96 1.52 -31.71 14.10
N PHE A 97 0.25 -31.33 13.95
CA PHE A 97 -0.16 -30.34 12.95
C PHE A 97 0.53 -28.98 13.17
N CYS A 98 0.57 -28.53 14.42
CA CYS A 98 1.20 -27.26 14.80
C CYS A 98 2.71 -27.29 14.55
N ALA A 99 3.37 -28.42 14.85
CA ALA A 99 4.79 -28.61 14.57
C ALA A 99 5.08 -28.57 13.05
N MET A 100 4.27 -29.24 12.24
CA MET A 100 4.38 -29.18 10.78
C MET A 100 4.18 -27.75 10.25
N LYS A 101 3.15 -27.04 10.74
CA LYS A 101 2.90 -25.65 10.34
C LYS A 101 4.03 -24.72 10.75
N ARG A 102 4.61 -24.85 11.95
CA ARG A 102 5.80 -24.08 12.35
C ARG A 102 6.99 -24.36 11.44
N LYS A 103 7.18 -25.61 11.01
CA LYS A 103 8.24 -25.96 10.05
C LYS A 103 8.03 -25.28 8.70
N ASP A 104 6.79 -25.24 8.19
CA ASP A 104 6.45 -24.52 6.96
C ASP A 104 6.70 -23.01 7.11
N GLN A 105 6.30 -22.43 8.25
CA GLN A 105 6.55 -21.01 8.54
C GLN A 105 8.05 -20.71 8.64
N SER A 106 8.84 -21.58 9.28
CA SER A 106 10.30 -21.44 9.36
C SER A 106 10.91 -21.39 7.96
N ARG A 107 10.51 -22.28 7.06
CA ARG A 107 10.98 -22.26 5.67
C ARG A 107 10.65 -20.93 4.99
N ALA A 108 9.44 -20.40 5.19
CA ALA A 108 9.07 -19.11 4.61
C ALA A 108 9.87 -17.94 5.22
N LEU A 109 10.18 -17.99 6.53
CA LEU A 109 11.03 -17.00 7.19
C LEU A 109 12.48 -17.06 6.68
N ASP A 110 13.01 -18.26 6.44
CA ASP A 110 14.34 -18.43 5.86
C ASP A 110 14.38 -17.88 4.44
N MET A 111 13.32 -18.10 3.63
CA MET A 111 13.19 -17.46 2.32
C MET A 111 13.21 -15.93 2.39
N ILE A 112 12.60 -15.32 3.41
CA ILE A 112 12.66 -13.85 3.59
C ILE A 112 14.10 -13.40 3.88
N ARG A 113 14.83 -14.14 4.72
CA ARG A 113 16.21 -13.83 5.10
C ARG A 113 17.18 -13.96 3.93
N ASP A 114 16.93 -14.90 3.03
CA ASP A 114 17.77 -15.17 1.86
C ASP A 114 17.37 -14.34 0.63
N ASP A 115 16.19 -13.72 0.61
CA ASP A 115 15.70 -12.94 -0.52
C ASP A 115 16.39 -11.57 -0.62
N THR A 116 16.91 -11.24 -1.80
CA THR A 116 17.71 -10.02 -2.04
C THR A 116 16.92 -8.71 -1.88
N GLU A 117 15.60 -8.75 -2.05
CA GLU A 117 14.74 -7.56 -1.91
C GLU A 117 14.27 -7.39 -0.46
N LEU A 118 14.04 -8.48 0.26
CA LEU A 118 13.46 -8.46 1.62
C LEU A 118 14.49 -8.51 2.76
N SER A 119 15.66 -9.12 2.55
CA SER A 119 16.69 -9.33 3.57
C SER A 119 17.25 -8.03 4.19
N SER A 120 17.20 -6.93 3.43
CA SER A 120 17.64 -5.61 3.91
C SER A 120 16.62 -4.89 4.81
N LEU A 121 15.41 -5.44 4.97
CA LEU A 121 14.34 -4.79 5.73
C LEU A 121 14.41 -5.18 7.20
N GLU A 122 14.02 -4.25 8.06
CA GLU A 122 13.76 -4.56 9.46
C GLU A 122 12.56 -5.52 9.53
N LEU A 123 12.85 -6.75 9.95
CA LEU A 123 11.87 -7.82 10.06
C LEU A 123 11.20 -7.79 11.43
N ILE A 124 9.89 -7.55 11.43
CA ILE A 124 9.04 -7.55 12.62
C ILE A 124 8.13 -8.76 12.57
N GLN A 125 8.04 -9.53 13.65
CA GLN A 125 7.23 -10.74 13.72
C GLN A 125 6.05 -10.53 14.67
N ALA A 126 4.84 -10.72 14.15
CA ALA A 126 3.60 -10.61 14.89
C ALA A 126 3.01 -12.00 15.15
N PRO A 127 2.77 -12.38 16.42
CA PRO A 127 2.29 -13.71 16.75
C PRO A 127 0.84 -13.92 16.30
N LEU A 128 0.51 -15.16 15.97
CA LEU A 128 -0.86 -15.61 15.85
C LEU A 128 -1.47 -15.66 17.25
N VAL A 129 -2.59 -14.96 17.41
CA VAL A 129 -3.45 -15.02 18.59
C VAL A 129 -4.61 -15.98 18.34
N ASP A 130 -5.13 -16.58 19.41
CA ASP A 130 -6.22 -17.57 19.39
C ASP A 130 -7.61 -16.94 19.22
N VAL A 131 -7.72 -15.64 19.47
CA VAL A 131 -8.94 -14.85 19.30
C VAL A 131 -8.75 -13.70 18.34
N GLU A 132 -9.82 -13.31 17.66
CA GLU A 132 -9.79 -12.13 16.80
C GLU A 132 -9.60 -10.86 17.64
N ILE A 133 -8.61 -10.05 17.27
CA ILE A 133 -8.32 -8.78 17.96
C ILE A 133 -9.42 -7.77 17.64
N ARG A 134 -10.30 -7.54 18.63
CA ARG A 134 -11.39 -6.58 18.55
C ARG A 134 -11.40 -5.66 19.77
N GLY A 135 -11.67 -4.39 19.53
CA GLY A 135 -11.72 -3.35 20.56
C GLY A 135 -10.35 -2.77 20.93
N VAL A 136 -10.39 -1.57 21.49
CA VAL A 136 -9.19 -0.77 21.84
C VAL A 136 -8.22 -1.52 22.77
N PRO A 137 -8.67 -2.23 23.83
CA PRO A 137 -7.74 -2.93 24.73
C PRO A 137 -6.93 -4.03 24.03
N ALA A 138 -7.57 -4.82 23.16
CA ALA A 138 -6.90 -5.89 22.43
C ALA A 138 -5.90 -5.33 21.39
N LEU A 139 -6.24 -4.21 20.74
CA LEU A 139 -5.33 -3.51 19.83
C LEU A 139 -4.09 -2.96 20.56
N LYS A 140 -4.26 -2.41 21.78
CA LYS A 140 -3.14 -1.98 22.62
C LYS A 140 -2.23 -3.14 22.99
N PHE A 141 -2.82 -4.25 23.44
CA PHE A 141 -2.07 -5.47 23.77
C PHE A 141 -1.24 -5.97 22.59
N LEU A 142 -1.82 -6.03 21.38
CA LEU A 142 -1.08 -6.42 20.18
C LEU A 142 0.04 -5.43 19.84
N GLY A 143 -0.21 -4.12 19.98
CA GLY A 143 0.79 -3.07 19.81
C GLY A 143 1.99 -3.24 20.75
N ASP A 144 1.73 -3.49 22.04
CA ASP A 144 2.77 -3.67 23.07
C ASP A 144 3.64 -4.93 22.83
N ILE A 145 3.13 -5.91 22.10
CA ILE A 145 3.88 -7.13 21.76
C ILE A 145 4.87 -6.89 20.64
N ILE A 146 4.44 -6.16 19.61
CA ILE A 146 5.16 -6.10 18.34
C ILE A 146 6.10 -4.87 18.26
N TRP A 147 5.77 -3.76 18.94
CA TRP A 147 6.53 -2.49 18.88
C TRP A 147 7.46 -2.28 20.09
N LYS A 148 8.12 -3.34 20.58
CA LYS A 148 9.08 -3.23 21.69
C LYS A 148 10.45 -2.72 21.27
#